data_AF-A0A0R1JHX8-F1
#
_entry.id   AF-A0A0R1JHX8-F1
#
_cell.length_a   1.000
_cell.length_b   1.000
_cell.length_c   1.000
_cell.angle_alpha   90.00
_cell.angle_beta   90.00
_cell.angle_gamma   90.00
#
_symmetry.space_group_name_H-M   'P 1'
#
loop_
_entity.id
_entity.type
_entity.pdbx_description
1 polymer ?
#
loop_
_entity_poly.entity_id
_entity_poly.type
_entity_poly.pdbx_seq_one_letter_code
_entity_poly.pdbx_strand_id
1 'polypeptide(L)'
;MAVVANDLDQWLYLFNRGEDFEAYHRFGAHQVGDHWEFLVWAPHAQGVAVVGDWNDWQPAPLSPIGDTGVWRGAAKALAGQHYKFRLTGPDGVTREKIDPFAFAFERKPGTAALLADLPAHDWHDTRWLKDREAFPPYQRPISIYELHLGSFRRHMNDAYLTYAEAAKVVIPYVKKLGFTHIELMPLMEHPLDKSWGYQLMGYFAPTSRFGPPGELLGFIDAAHQAGLGVIMDWVPGHFIRNADALARFDGTPTFEYADAHRADNVRWGSWNFDLGRAQVQSFLLSSATFWLKECHLDGLRVDAVSNMLYMDYDAGKEHDRNRNGGRENLEGIAFLQKLNRVAFSAVVNPLMIAEESSAYPGVTKPVYLGGLGFNYKWNMGWMNDTLAYFSRAPGQRDVHKLTFSFVYLRDEQFILPFSHDEVVHGKKSLMHKMPGDRYNQFANLRVMYVWWLTHPGKKLLFMGSEWGQFLEWRDWTQLEWRDLADPLNAKMQSFTTNLMHLYRRYPALWRGDHDETGMLVTIGDNPDALSYIRRSPGELPVIVVLNLVTKQRDHFRVPVPHGGHYRVILNTEAIAAGGTWTHVPRHYVATAVPANGQADSLDVILPAMGALLIVPEPAEG
;
A
#
# COMPACT_ATOMS: atom_id res chain seq x y z
N MET A 1 23.94 5.54 21.98
CA MET A 1 25.32 6.00 21.68
C MET A 1 25.45 7.43 22.20
N ALA A 2 26.50 7.75 22.96
CA ALA A 2 26.72 9.12 23.43
C ALA A 2 27.05 10.04 22.23
N VAL A 3 26.27 11.09 22.04
CA VAL A 3 26.50 12.12 21.01
C VAL A 3 27.79 12.84 21.36
N VAL A 4 28.88 12.49 20.68
CA VAL A 4 30.15 13.21 20.81
C VAL A 4 29.96 14.57 20.17
N ALA A 5 30.14 15.64 20.95
CA ALA A 5 29.91 17.03 20.54
C ALA A 5 30.64 17.47 19.24
N ASN A 6 31.62 16.70 18.74
CA ASN A 6 32.34 16.97 17.50
C ASN A 6 31.50 16.78 16.22
N ASP A 7 30.39 16.02 16.27
CA ASP A 7 29.56 15.79 15.08
C ASP A 7 28.31 16.69 15.03
N LEU A 8 28.07 17.50 16.08
CA LEU A 8 26.89 18.35 16.23
C LEU A 8 26.66 19.26 15.02
N ASP A 9 27.70 20.02 14.67
CA ASP A 9 27.65 20.97 13.57
C ASP A 9 27.47 20.27 12.22
N GLN A 10 28.05 19.07 12.06
CA GLN A 10 27.97 18.31 10.81
C GLN A 10 26.55 17.81 10.55
N TRP A 11 25.88 17.20 11.53
CA TRP A 11 24.52 16.72 11.30
C TRP A 11 23.51 17.86 11.23
N LEU A 12 23.69 18.96 11.99
CA LEU A 12 22.85 20.15 11.86
C LEU A 12 22.99 20.78 10.46
N TYR A 13 24.21 20.78 9.92
CA TYR A 13 24.45 21.18 8.53
C TYR A 13 23.68 20.30 7.55
N LEU A 14 23.76 18.97 7.67
CA LEU A 14 23.02 18.04 6.81
C LEU A 14 21.50 18.21 6.95
N PHE A 15 20.99 18.35 8.18
CA PHE A 15 19.57 18.57 8.45
C PHE A 15 19.06 19.83 7.75
N ASN A 16 19.79 20.94 7.87
CA ASN A 16 19.46 22.23 7.24
C ASN A 16 19.69 22.24 5.72
N ARG A 17 20.38 21.24 5.17
CA ARG A 17 20.56 21.02 3.72
C ARG A 17 19.53 20.04 3.12
N GLY A 18 18.71 19.41 3.96
CA GLY A 18 17.77 18.38 3.51
C GLY A 18 18.44 17.04 3.25
N GLU A 19 19.64 16.83 3.78
CA GLU A 19 20.52 15.68 3.49
C GLU A 19 20.73 14.80 4.73
N ASP A 20 20.02 15.06 5.83
CA ASP A 20 19.93 14.13 6.96
C ASP A 20 18.70 13.23 6.79
N PHE A 21 18.95 11.95 6.51
CA PHE A 21 17.92 10.92 6.31
C PHE A 21 17.73 10.03 7.54
N GLU A 22 18.40 10.33 8.64
CA GLU A 22 18.33 9.56 9.89
C GLU A 22 18.19 10.49 11.10
N ALA A 23 17.58 11.65 10.91
CA ALA A 23 17.48 12.71 11.90
C ALA A 23 16.80 12.23 13.21
N TYR A 24 15.99 11.17 13.13
CA TYR A 24 15.37 10.51 14.27
C TYR A 24 16.34 9.93 15.29
N HIS A 25 17.63 9.72 14.98
CA HIS A 25 18.61 9.33 16.00
C HIS A 25 19.02 10.47 16.94
N ARG A 26 18.58 11.70 16.65
CA ARG A 26 19.06 12.93 17.31
C ARG A 26 17.92 13.83 17.73
N PHE A 27 16.94 14.02 16.86
CA PHE A 27 15.74 14.81 17.13
C PHE A 27 14.73 14.03 17.95
N GLY A 28 13.98 14.76 18.76
CA GLY A 28 13.00 14.21 19.67
C GLY A 28 13.54 14.07 21.09
N ALA A 29 13.10 13.02 21.80
CA ALA A 29 13.57 12.70 23.14
C ALA A 29 14.39 11.39 23.14
N HIS A 30 15.61 11.45 23.65
CA HIS A 30 16.51 10.29 23.74
C HIS A 30 17.04 10.10 25.15
N GLN A 31 17.15 8.85 25.59
CA GLN A 31 17.63 8.55 26.93
C GLN A 31 19.17 8.56 26.96
N VAL A 32 19.75 9.38 27.85
CA VAL A 32 21.21 9.49 28.04
C VAL A 32 21.54 9.29 29.52
N GLY A 33 21.92 8.07 29.88
CA GLY A 33 22.19 7.72 31.27
C GLY A 33 20.93 7.85 32.15
N ASP A 34 20.95 8.80 33.08
CA ASP A 34 19.86 9.05 34.05
C ASP A 34 18.95 10.25 33.68
N HIS A 35 19.11 10.82 32.49
CA HIS A 35 18.30 11.93 32.00
C HIS A 35 17.86 11.71 30.54
N TRP A 36 16.96 12.57 30.09
CA TRP A 36 16.50 12.64 28.70
C TRP A 36 17.06 13.89 28.05
N GLU A 37 17.63 13.75 26.87
CA GLU A 37 17.99 14.87 25.99
C GLU A 37 16.84 15.14 25.02
N PHE A 38 16.54 16.43 24.82
CA PHE A 38 15.50 16.90 23.92
C PHE A 38 16.11 17.75 22.82
N LEU A 39 15.68 17.52 21.59
CA LEU A 39 16.10 18.30 20.44
C LEU A 39 14.92 18.56 19.49
N VAL A 40 14.63 19.82 19.21
CA VAL A 40 13.47 20.22 18.40
C VAL A 40 13.80 21.36 17.45
N TRP A 41 13.29 21.28 16.21
CA TRP A 41 13.42 22.34 15.21
C TRP A 41 12.24 23.32 15.33
N ALA A 42 12.54 24.57 15.67
CA ALA A 42 11.58 25.67 15.83
C ALA A 42 12.26 27.01 15.52
N PRO A 43 12.59 27.27 14.23
CA PRO A 43 13.53 28.32 13.83
C PRO A 43 13.06 29.75 14.13
N HIS A 44 11.76 29.98 14.25
CA HIS A 44 11.19 31.30 14.48
C HIS A 44 10.64 31.48 15.90
N ALA A 45 10.78 30.47 16.78
CA ALA A 45 10.38 30.59 18.17
C ALA A 45 11.27 31.61 18.91
N GLN A 46 10.66 32.42 19.76
CA GLN A 46 11.35 33.31 20.69
C GLN A 46 11.80 32.58 21.96
N GLY A 47 11.12 31.48 22.30
CA GLY A 47 11.43 30.65 23.44
C GLY A 47 10.85 29.25 23.28
N VAL A 48 11.61 28.26 23.74
CA VAL A 48 11.21 26.85 23.71
C VAL A 48 11.44 26.27 25.09
N ALA A 49 10.48 25.51 25.58
CA ALA A 49 10.60 24.73 26.81
C ALA A 49 10.03 23.32 26.59
N VAL A 50 10.51 22.36 27.36
CA VAL A 50 9.87 21.06 27.51
C VAL A 50 8.99 21.08 28.75
N VAL A 51 7.81 20.48 28.66
CA VAL A 51 6.84 20.33 29.75
C VAL A 51 6.40 18.88 29.80
N GLY A 52 6.18 18.34 31.00
CA GLY A 52 5.71 16.97 31.15
C GLY A 52 5.41 16.58 32.59
N ASP A 53 5.16 15.29 32.80
CA ASP A 53 4.70 14.80 34.10
C ASP A 53 5.73 15.01 35.23
N TRP A 54 7.04 14.98 34.93
CA TRP A 54 8.10 15.12 35.93
C TRP A 54 8.22 16.53 36.53
N ASN A 55 7.64 17.53 35.88
CA ASN A 55 7.72 18.93 36.31
C ASN A 55 6.35 19.57 36.44
N ASP A 56 5.29 18.78 36.65
CA ASP A 56 3.90 19.26 36.78
C ASP A 56 3.52 20.20 35.62
N TRP A 57 3.99 19.88 34.41
CA TRP A 57 3.79 20.67 33.19
C TRP A 57 4.29 22.13 33.27
N GLN A 58 5.24 22.41 34.17
CA GLN A 58 5.94 23.69 34.26
C GLN A 58 7.05 23.79 33.19
N PRO A 59 7.31 24.97 32.60
CA PRO A 59 8.34 25.12 31.57
C PRO A 59 9.74 24.78 32.09
N ALA A 60 10.42 23.83 31.45
CA ALA A 60 11.86 23.65 31.53
C ALA A 60 12.51 24.18 30.23
N PRO A 61 13.16 25.37 30.25
CA PRO A 61 13.67 26.01 29.03
C PRO A 61 14.72 25.18 28.27
N LEU A 62 14.63 25.18 26.95
CA LEU A 62 15.66 24.69 26.04
C LEU A 62 16.52 25.87 25.56
N SER A 63 17.75 25.60 25.15
CA SER A 63 18.69 26.59 24.60
C SER A 63 18.79 26.45 23.08
N PRO A 64 18.81 27.57 22.32
CA PRO A 64 19.02 27.51 20.88
C PRO A 64 20.47 27.11 20.57
N ILE A 65 20.66 26.36 19.48
CA ILE A 65 21.99 25.99 18.97
C ILE A 65 22.36 26.95 17.84
N GLY A 66 23.06 28.03 18.19
CA GLY A 66 23.45 29.08 17.23
C GLY A 66 22.25 29.57 16.41
N ASP A 67 22.46 29.76 15.11
CA ASP A 67 21.44 30.22 14.17
C ASP A 67 20.76 29.08 13.39
N THR A 68 20.89 27.83 13.88
CA THR A 68 20.39 26.64 13.17
C THR A 68 18.87 26.48 13.23
N GLY A 69 18.21 27.22 14.12
CA GLY A 69 16.79 27.08 14.43
C GLY A 69 16.43 25.85 15.26
N VAL A 70 17.43 25.13 15.76
CA VAL A 70 17.26 23.94 16.60
C VAL A 70 17.50 24.30 18.07
N TRP A 71 16.68 23.73 18.95
CA TRP A 71 16.72 23.95 20.39
C TRP A 71 17.05 22.64 21.11
N ARG A 72 17.90 22.71 22.14
CA ARG A 72 18.35 21.56 22.94
C ARG A 72 18.19 21.80 24.42
N GLY A 73 17.87 20.74 25.15
CA GLY A 73 17.97 20.74 26.61
C GLY A 73 17.89 19.33 27.16
N ALA A 74 17.83 19.22 28.49
CA ALA A 74 17.78 17.95 29.17
C ALA A 74 16.88 18.02 30.40
N ALA A 75 16.26 16.91 30.75
CA ALA A 75 15.49 16.78 31.99
C ALA A 75 15.67 15.41 32.63
N LYS A 76 15.66 15.37 33.97
CA LYS A 76 15.58 14.11 34.71
C LYS A 76 14.12 13.68 34.78
N ALA A 77 13.81 12.57 34.12
CA ALA A 77 12.46 12.05 33.99
C ALA A 77 12.52 10.53 33.81
N LEU A 78 11.38 9.86 34.07
CA LEU A 78 11.22 8.43 33.89
C LEU A 78 10.67 8.12 32.49
N ALA A 79 11.11 7.01 31.91
CA ALA A 79 10.54 6.50 30.67
C ALA A 79 9.03 6.31 30.79
N GLY A 80 8.30 6.60 29.70
CA GLY A 80 6.84 6.51 29.62
C GLY A 80 6.08 7.71 30.18
N GLN A 81 6.74 8.69 30.79
CA GLN A 81 6.09 9.95 31.18
C GLN A 81 5.71 10.77 29.94
N HIS A 82 4.61 11.52 30.05
CA HIS A 82 4.11 12.36 28.97
C HIS A 82 4.89 13.67 28.88
N TYR A 83 5.06 14.18 27.66
CA TYR A 83 5.62 15.50 27.41
C TYR A 83 5.07 16.17 26.14
N LYS A 84 5.27 17.48 26.11
CA LYS A 84 5.08 18.36 24.94
C LYS A 84 6.19 19.40 24.91
N PHE A 85 6.35 20.06 23.77
CA PHE A 85 7.12 21.31 23.67
C PHE A 85 6.19 22.50 23.86
N ARG A 86 6.60 23.45 24.69
CA ARG A 86 5.94 24.75 24.86
C ARG A 86 6.74 25.79 24.09
N LEU A 87 6.16 26.31 23.01
CA LEU A 87 6.81 27.22 22.05
C LEU A 87 6.16 28.60 22.12
N THR A 88 6.96 29.63 22.32
CA THR A 88 6.54 31.03 22.19
C THR A 88 6.91 31.52 20.80
N GLY A 89 5.91 31.77 19.97
CA GLY A 89 6.11 32.22 18.59
C GLY A 89 6.52 33.69 18.50
N PRO A 90 6.84 34.18 17.28
CA PRO A 90 7.18 35.59 17.07
C PRO A 90 6.00 36.55 17.33
N ASP A 91 4.78 36.01 17.40
CA ASP A 91 3.57 36.71 17.79
C ASP A 91 3.40 36.86 19.32
N GLY A 92 4.36 36.38 20.11
CA GLY A 92 4.31 36.38 21.57
C GLY A 92 3.33 35.35 22.15
N VAL A 93 2.66 34.55 21.33
CA VAL A 93 1.70 33.54 21.78
C VAL A 93 2.43 32.24 22.07
N THR A 94 2.18 31.69 23.26
CA THR A 94 2.73 30.41 23.70
C THR A 94 1.76 29.27 23.39
N ARG A 95 2.29 28.20 22.78
CA ARG A 95 1.53 27.03 22.32
C ARG A 95 2.19 25.76 22.82
N GLU A 96 1.39 24.75 23.13
CA GLU A 96 1.89 23.41 23.38
C GLU A 96 1.78 22.59 22.12
N LYS A 97 2.89 21.94 21.75
CA LYS A 97 3.05 21.16 20.54
C LYS A 97 3.53 19.76 20.87
N ILE A 98 3.06 18.80 20.10
CA ILE A 98 3.66 17.47 20.07
C ILE A 98 5.14 17.56 19.71
N ASP A 99 5.89 16.51 20.05
CA ASP A 99 7.21 16.30 19.47
C ASP A 99 7.05 15.68 18.06
N PRO A 100 7.53 16.34 16.99
CA PRO A 100 7.47 15.80 15.63
C PRO A 100 8.20 14.45 15.47
N PHE A 101 9.23 14.20 16.29
CA PHE A 101 10.10 13.03 16.24
C PHE A 101 9.82 12.02 17.36
N ALA A 102 8.71 12.14 18.09
CA ALA A 102 8.35 11.18 19.12
C ALA A 102 8.17 9.75 18.56
N PHE A 103 8.63 8.76 19.33
CA PHE A 103 8.48 7.33 19.03
C PHE A 103 7.23 6.70 19.64
N ALA A 104 6.54 7.41 20.54
CA ALA A 104 5.32 6.95 21.16
C ALA A 104 4.43 8.13 21.57
N PHE A 105 3.12 7.91 21.56
CA PHE A 105 2.10 8.88 21.95
C PHE A 105 1.11 8.28 22.93
N GLU A 106 0.47 9.15 23.69
CA GLU A 106 -0.63 8.72 24.54
C GLU A 106 -1.79 8.21 23.70
N ARG A 107 -2.61 7.34 24.29
CA ARG A 107 -3.78 6.81 23.60
C ARG A 107 -4.78 7.94 23.34
N LYS A 108 -5.36 7.94 22.13
CA LYS A 108 -6.46 8.87 21.77
C LYS A 108 -7.54 8.93 22.90
N PRO A 109 -8.14 10.10 23.17
CA PRO A 109 -8.05 11.34 22.40
C PRO A 109 -6.84 12.23 22.75
N GLY A 110 -5.93 11.76 23.61
CA GLY A 110 -4.74 12.51 23.96
C GLY A 110 -3.75 12.66 22.80
N THR A 111 -2.81 13.60 22.95
CA THR A 111 -1.81 13.97 21.92
C THR A 111 -0.37 14.14 22.45
N ALA A 112 -0.13 14.04 23.75
CA ALA A 112 1.20 14.12 24.33
C ALA A 112 2.10 12.96 23.85
N ALA A 113 3.36 13.28 23.58
CA ALA A 113 4.38 12.27 23.33
C ALA A 113 4.74 11.58 24.65
N LEU A 114 5.19 10.33 24.59
CA LEU A 114 5.77 9.62 25.74
C LEU A 114 7.29 9.65 25.62
N LEU A 115 7.98 9.78 26.76
CA LEU A 115 9.42 9.57 26.85
C LEU A 115 9.76 8.11 26.53
N ALA A 116 9.98 7.83 25.26
CA ALA A 116 10.39 6.55 24.71
C ALA A 116 11.57 6.81 23.79
N ASP A 117 12.62 5.99 23.92
CA ASP A 117 13.76 6.05 23.00
C ASP A 117 13.45 5.23 21.74
N LEU A 118 14.38 5.25 20.77
CA LEU A 118 14.28 4.50 19.53
C LEU A 118 13.88 3.03 19.84
N PRO A 119 12.81 2.51 19.23
CA PRO A 119 12.31 1.20 19.57
C PRO A 119 13.34 0.13 19.19
N ALA A 120 13.74 -0.68 20.17
CA ALA A 120 14.62 -1.82 19.97
C ALA A 120 13.81 -3.12 19.93
N HIS A 121 14.16 -4.03 19.02
CA HIS A 121 13.57 -5.35 18.89
C HIS A 121 14.66 -6.39 18.60
N ASP A 122 14.50 -7.59 19.15
CA ASP A 122 15.37 -8.74 18.88
C ASP A 122 14.83 -9.49 17.65
N TRP A 123 15.38 -9.17 16.48
CA TRP A 123 14.89 -9.65 15.18
C TRP A 123 15.29 -11.08 14.86
N HIS A 124 14.36 -11.87 14.31
CA HIS A 124 14.59 -13.27 13.89
C HIS A 124 14.35 -13.48 12.39
N ASP A 125 14.43 -12.41 11.60
CA ASP A 125 14.07 -12.36 10.18
C ASP A 125 15.26 -12.42 9.21
N THR A 126 16.47 -12.72 9.69
CA THR A 126 17.69 -12.74 8.85
C THR A 126 17.53 -13.58 7.58
N ARG A 127 16.79 -14.70 7.65
CA ARG A 127 16.51 -15.54 6.48
C ARG A 127 15.66 -14.81 5.45
N TRP A 128 14.65 -14.06 5.89
CA TRP A 128 13.77 -13.27 5.01
C TRP A 128 14.56 -12.15 4.32
N LEU A 129 15.36 -11.40 5.06
CA LEU A 129 16.15 -10.30 4.49
C LEU A 129 17.15 -10.79 3.43
N LYS A 130 17.82 -11.94 3.67
CA LYS A 130 18.70 -12.57 2.67
C LYS A 130 17.95 -13.04 1.42
N ASP A 131 16.74 -13.56 1.58
CA ASP A 131 15.88 -13.97 0.46
C ASP A 131 15.44 -12.76 -0.38
N ARG A 132 15.09 -11.64 0.28
CA ARG A 132 14.74 -10.36 -0.38
C ARG A 132 15.93 -9.76 -1.15
N GLU A 133 17.13 -9.86 -0.58
CA GLU A 133 18.37 -9.44 -1.25
C GLU A 133 18.64 -10.28 -2.51
N ALA A 134 18.51 -11.61 -2.41
CA ALA A 134 18.80 -12.53 -3.51
C ALA A 134 17.78 -12.49 -4.65
N PHE A 135 16.50 -12.21 -4.35
CA PHE A 135 15.41 -12.29 -5.32
C PHE A 135 14.62 -10.98 -5.42
N PRO A 136 14.94 -10.12 -6.42
CA PRO A 136 14.26 -8.85 -6.62
C PRO A 136 12.74 -8.99 -6.83
N PRO A 137 11.93 -7.99 -6.41
CA PRO A 137 10.48 -7.99 -6.51
C PRO A 137 9.91 -8.35 -7.88
N TYR A 138 10.56 -7.91 -8.96
CA TYR A 138 10.12 -8.14 -10.35
C TYR A 138 10.09 -9.63 -10.73
N GLN A 139 10.97 -10.42 -10.11
CA GLN A 139 11.13 -11.86 -10.37
C GLN A 139 10.37 -12.72 -9.35
N ARG A 140 9.36 -12.16 -8.67
CA ARG A 140 8.59 -12.85 -7.65
C ARG A 140 7.07 -12.66 -7.84
N PRO A 141 6.26 -13.60 -7.32
CA PRO A 141 4.84 -13.37 -7.19
C PRO A 141 4.59 -12.35 -6.08
N ILE A 142 3.91 -11.25 -6.43
CA ILE A 142 3.46 -10.24 -5.47
C ILE A 142 1.93 -10.22 -5.49
N SER A 143 1.38 -10.70 -4.39
CA SER A 143 -0.04 -10.66 -4.07
C SER A 143 -0.18 -10.10 -2.67
N ILE A 144 -0.82 -8.95 -2.58
CA ILE A 144 -0.92 -8.10 -1.39
C ILE A 144 -2.33 -8.24 -0.82
N TYR A 145 -2.39 -8.50 0.48
CA TYR A 145 -3.61 -8.43 1.26
C TYR A 145 -3.64 -7.10 2.03
N GLU A 146 -4.42 -6.15 1.54
CA GLU A 146 -4.56 -4.82 2.14
C GLU A 146 -5.56 -4.89 3.30
N LEU A 147 -5.23 -4.30 4.45
CA LEU A 147 -6.12 -4.28 5.61
C LEU A 147 -5.98 -3.03 6.48
N HIS A 148 -7.10 -2.64 7.09
CA HIS A 148 -7.15 -1.69 8.19
C HIS A 148 -7.16 -2.44 9.52
N LEU A 149 -6.08 -2.30 10.31
CA LEU A 149 -5.87 -3.10 11.52
C LEU A 149 -7.00 -2.91 12.55
N GLY A 150 -7.52 -1.69 12.68
CA GLY A 150 -8.57 -1.36 13.64
C GLY A 150 -9.98 -1.86 13.28
N SER A 151 -10.19 -2.39 12.08
CA SER A 151 -11.51 -2.90 11.62
C SER A 151 -11.45 -4.28 10.95
N PHE A 152 -10.27 -4.90 10.87
CA PHE A 152 -10.17 -6.29 10.42
C PHE A 152 -10.92 -7.24 11.37
N ARG A 153 -10.58 -7.19 12.66
CA ARG A 153 -11.23 -7.96 13.72
C ARG A 153 -11.17 -7.19 15.04
N ARG A 154 -12.18 -7.35 15.88
CA ARG A 154 -12.26 -6.70 17.19
C ARG A 154 -12.63 -7.73 18.26
N HIS A 155 -12.40 -7.36 19.51
CA HIS A 155 -12.90 -8.11 20.67
C HIS A 155 -14.43 -8.03 20.74
N MET A 156 -15.05 -8.92 21.52
CA MET A 156 -16.52 -8.96 21.68
C MET A 156 -17.10 -7.66 22.28
N ASN A 157 -16.29 -6.92 23.03
CA ASN A 157 -16.62 -5.60 23.58
C ASN A 157 -16.26 -4.44 22.63
N ASP A 158 -15.99 -4.74 21.34
CA ASP A 158 -15.59 -3.80 20.30
C ASP A 158 -14.22 -3.11 20.51
N ALA A 159 -13.42 -3.59 21.47
CA ALA A 159 -12.05 -3.12 21.64
C ALA A 159 -11.15 -3.61 20.48
N TYR A 160 -10.14 -2.81 20.15
CA TYR A 160 -9.12 -3.20 19.17
C TYR A 160 -8.32 -4.41 19.63
N LEU A 161 -7.87 -5.21 18.67
CA LEU A 161 -6.78 -6.14 18.91
C LEU A 161 -5.49 -5.35 19.15
N THR A 162 -4.64 -5.85 20.04
CA THR A 162 -3.25 -5.41 20.13
C THR A 162 -2.45 -5.87 18.91
N TYR A 163 -1.28 -5.30 18.67
CA TYR A 163 -0.37 -5.75 17.61
C TYR A 163 0.03 -7.21 17.81
N ALA A 164 0.31 -7.63 19.05
CA ALA A 164 0.61 -9.02 19.37
C ALA A 164 -0.57 -9.99 19.12
N GLU A 165 -1.80 -9.57 19.41
CA GLU A 165 -3.01 -10.34 19.08
C GLU A 165 -3.25 -10.38 17.57
N ALA A 166 -3.08 -9.24 16.89
CA ALA A 166 -3.23 -9.15 15.45
C ALA A 166 -2.22 -10.05 14.73
N ALA A 167 -0.97 -10.14 15.20
CA ALA A 167 0.03 -11.06 14.65
C ALA A 167 -0.48 -12.51 14.67
N LYS A 168 -1.11 -12.94 15.77
CA LYS A 168 -1.66 -14.30 15.92
C LYS A 168 -2.88 -14.57 15.03
N VAL A 169 -3.61 -13.54 14.60
CA VAL A 169 -4.83 -13.68 13.80
C VAL A 169 -4.56 -13.44 12.32
N VAL A 170 -3.95 -12.31 11.98
CA VAL A 170 -3.73 -11.84 10.61
C VAL A 170 -2.71 -12.72 9.89
N ILE A 171 -1.54 -12.97 10.48
CA ILE A 171 -0.43 -13.65 9.78
C ILE A 171 -0.83 -15.08 9.37
N PRO A 172 -1.40 -15.94 10.24
CA PRO A 172 -1.84 -17.26 9.83
C PRO A 172 -2.98 -17.20 8.80
N TYR A 173 -3.87 -16.22 8.91
CA TYR A 173 -4.98 -16.03 7.99
C TYR A 173 -4.51 -15.69 6.57
N VAL A 174 -3.68 -14.65 6.44
CA VAL A 174 -3.12 -14.19 5.15
C VAL A 174 -2.25 -15.27 4.52
N LYS A 175 -1.42 -15.95 5.32
CA LYS A 175 -0.60 -17.08 4.86
C LYS A 175 -1.45 -18.24 4.34
N LYS A 176 -2.54 -18.59 5.03
CA LYS A 176 -3.46 -19.65 4.62
C LYS A 176 -4.12 -19.32 3.28
N LEU A 177 -4.58 -18.07 3.11
CA LEU A 177 -5.15 -17.59 1.85
C LEU A 177 -4.15 -17.62 0.69
N GLY A 178 -2.85 -17.63 0.97
CA GLY A 178 -1.79 -17.80 -0.03
C GLY A 178 -1.20 -16.50 -0.55
N PHE A 179 -1.55 -15.35 0.02
CA PHE A 179 -0.90 -14.07 -0.27
C PHE A 179 0.60 -14.09 0.07
N THR A 180 1.34 -13.12 -0.45
CA THR A 180 2.79 -12.99 -0.24
C THR A 180 3.16 -11.76 0.58
N HIS A 181 2.28 -10.76 0.63
CA HIS A 181 2.49 -9.53 1.38
C HIS A 181 1.22 -9.11 2.12
N ILE A 182 1.41 -8.40 3.23
CA ILE A 182 0.39 -7.64 3.95
C ILE A 182 0.66 -6.17 3.67
N GLU A 183 -0.36 -5.42 3.24
CA GLU A 183 -0.30 -3.96 3.19
C GLU A 183 -1.18 -3.40 4.30
N LEU A 184 -0.53 -2.69 5.22
CA LEU A 184 -1.18 -2.04 6.35
C LEU A 184 -1.54 -0.62 5.92
N MET A 185 -2.82 -0.28 6.00
CA MET A 185 -3.23 1.13 6.00
C MET A 185 -2.47 1.90 7.11
N PRO A 186 -2.33 3.24 7.03
CA PRO A 186 -1.32 3.95 7.82
C PRO A 186 -1.41 3.66 9.31
N LEU A 187 -0.30 3.16 9.88
CA LEU A 187 -0.18 2.90 11.32
C LEU A 187 0.59 3.97 12.07
N MET A 188 1.11 5.00 11.40
CA MET A 188 1.64 6.19 12.06
C MET A 188 0.56 6.86 12.92
N GLU A 189 0.96 7.52 14.00
CA GLU A 189 0.00 8.06 14.97
C GLU A 189 -0.89 9.15 14.34
N HIS A 190 -2.18 9.05 14.60
CA HIS A 190 -3.23 9.90 14.05
C HIS A 190 -4.36 10.10 15.07
N PRO A 191 -5.01 11.26 15.15
CA PRO A 191 -6.00 11.54 16.21
C PRO A 191 -7.38 10.90 15.96
N LEU A 192 -7.74 10.65 14.70
CA LEU A 192 -9.11 10.32 14.29
C LEU A 192 -9.19 9.00 13.51
N ASP A 193 -9.96 8.03 13.98
CA ASP A 193 -10.09 6.73 13.26
C ASP A 193 -10.73 6.87 11.88
N LYS A 194 -11.65 7.82 11.73
CA LYS A 194 -12.37 8.07 10.47
C LYS A 194 -11.49 8.62 9.35
N SER A 195 -10.25 9.01 9.65
CA SER A 195 -9.27 9.31 8.61
C SER A 195 -8.60 8.04 8.05
N TRP A 196 -8.87 6.89 8.68
CA TRP A 196 -8.28 5.59 8.37
C TRP A 196 -6.76 5.55 8.48
N GLY A 197 -6.18 6.56 9.14
CA GLY A 197 -4.74 6.77 9.26
C GLY A 197 -4.17 7.82 8.30
N TYR A 198 -4.90 8.31 7.29
CA TYR A 198 -4.33 9.25 6.30
C TYR A 198 -4.17 10.69 6.80
N GLN A 199 -4.68 10.99 7.99
CA GLN A 199 -4.52 12.30 8.64
C GLN A 199 -3.59 12.17 9.84
N LEU A 200 -2.30 12.22 9.57
CA LEU A 200 -1.23 11.92 10.53
C LEU A 200 -0.88 13.09 11.46
N MET A 201 -0.41 12.74 12.65
CA MET A 201 0.25 13.64 13.60
C MET A 201 1.66 13.19 13.98
N GLY A 202 1.91 11.89 14.12
CA GLY A 202 3.19 11.33 14.58
C GLY A 202 3.82 10.43 13.53
N TYR A 203 4.92 10.87 12.92
CA TYR A 203 5.53 10.23 11.74
C TYR A 203 6.55 9.13 12.04
N PHE A 204 6.98 9.04 13.31
CA PHE A 204 7.98 8.08 13.82
C PHE A 204 7.40 7.15 14.89
N ALA A 205 6.11 7.28 15.20
CA ALA A 205 5.43 6.50 16.20
C ALA A 205 4.33 5.66 15.56
N PRO A 206 4.31 4.33 15.78
CA PRO A 206 3.11 3.56 15.51
C PRO A 206 2.00 3.99 16.46
N THR A 207 0.76 3.88 15.99
CA THR A 207 -0.40 4.32 16.74
C THR A 207 -0.57 3.50 18.02
N SER A 208 -0.70 4.22 19.13
CA SER A 208 -0.92 3.68 20.47
C SER A 208 -2.22 2.88 20.62
N ARG A 209 -3.11 2.92 19.62
CA ARG A 209 -4.39 2.18 19.61
C ARG A 209 -4.23 0.69 19.83
N PHE A 210 -3.14 0.12 19.32
CA PHE A 210 -2.92 -1.33 19.25
C PHE A 210 -1.78 -1.79 20.18
N GLY A 211 -1.23 -0.92 21.01
CA GLY A 211 -0.15 -1.25 21.95
C GLY A 211 1.13 -0.46 21.71
N PRO A 212 2.22 -0.81 22.40
CA PRO A 212 3.48 -0.10 22.32
C PRO A 212 4.24 -0.41 21.00
N PRO A 213 5.19 0.44 20.59
CA PRO A 213 5.93 0.27 19.33
C PRO A 213 6.60 -1.09 19.15
N GLY A 214 7.15 -1.66 20.23
CA GLY A 214 7.82 -2.97 20.18
C GLY A 214 6.88 -4.12 19.76
N GLU A 215 5.58 -4.03 20.02
CA GLU A 215 4.66 -5.07 19.55
C GLU A 215 4.40 -5.00 18.04
N LEU A 216 4.47 -3.82 17.42
CA LEU A 216 4.42 -3.71 15.95
C LEU A 216 5.70 -4.30 15.32
N LEU A 217 6.87 -4.05 15.91
CA LEU A 217 8.12 -4.69 15.46
C LEU A 217 8.01 -6.22 15.55
N GLY A 218 7.46 -6.73 16.66
CA GLY A 218 7.14 -8.15 16.80
C GLY A 218 6.14 -8.70 15.77
N PHE A 219 5.15 -7.90 15.34
CA PHE A 219 4.25 -8.27 14.25
C PHE A 219 5.01 -8.44 12.93
N ILE A 220 5.89 -7.49 12.59
CA ILE A 220 6.68 -7.49 11.35
C ILE A 220 7.65 -8.68 11.34
N ASP A 221 8.37 -8.90 12.44
CA ASP A 221 9.27 -10.05 12.61
C ASP A 221 8.52 -11.38 12.45
N ALA A 222 7.34 -11.52 13.07
CA ALA A 222 6.51 -12.70 12.93
C ALA A 222 6.01 -12.91 11.48
N ALA A 223 5.74 -11.82 10.74
CA ALA A 223 5.34 -11.91 9.33
C ALA A 223 6.51 -12.40 8.46
N HIS A 224 7.71 -11.87 8.67
CA HIS A 224 8.92 -12.31 7.97
C HIS A 224 9.25 -13.78 8.25
N GLN A 225 9.18 -14.22 9.51
CA GLN A 225 9.35 -15.64 9.89
C GLN A 225 8.29 -16.53 9.23
N ALA A 226 7.09 -16.00 9.00
CA ALA A 226 6.02 -16.70 8.28
C ALA A 226 6.21 -16.69 6.76
N GLY A 227 7.17 -15.92 6.22
CA GLY A 227 7.43 -15.76 4.79
C GLY A 227 6.46 -14.80 4.11
N LEU A 228 5.99 -13.78 4.83
CA LEU A 228 5.15 -12.71 4.33
C LEU A 228 5.90 -11.39 4.43
N GLY A 229 5.84 -10.58 3.36
CA GLY A 229 6.35 -9.21 3.42
C GLY A 229 5.35 -8.23 4.03
N VAL A 230 5.83 -7.14 4.59
CA VAL A 230 5.00 -6.08 5.19
C VAL A 230 5.25 -4.76 4.48
N ILE A 231 4.18 -4.21 3.92
CA ILE A 231 4.11 -2.90 3.30
C ILE A 231 3.25 -2.02 4.19
N MET A 232 3.56 -0.74 4.29
CA MET A 232 2.71 0.23 4.97
C MET A 232 2.42 1.42 4.07
N ASP A 233 1.19 1.89 4.13
CA ASP A 233 0.82 3.17 3.55
C ASP A 233 1.53 4.32 4.27
N TRP A 234 2.18 5.17 3.49
CA TRP A 234 2.96 6.31 3.97
C TRP A 234 2.47 7.60 3.31
N VAL A 235 2.28 8.64 4.13
CA VAL A 235 1.52 9.84 3.72
C VAL A 235 2.40 11.10 3.86
N PRO A 236 3.24 11.40 2.86
CA PRO A 236 4.12 12.58 2.86
C PRO A 236 3.50 13.82 2.21
N GLY A 237 2.32 13.69 1.60
CA GLY A 237 1.71 14.79 0.84
C GLY A 237 1.07 15.85 1.72
N HIS A 238 0.56 15.47 2.89
CA HIS A 238 -0.22 16.35 3.77
C HIS A 238 -0.23 15.85 5.22
N PHE A 239 -0.69 16.71 6.12
CA PHE A 239 -0.83 16.45 7.56
C PHE A 239 -2.01 17.23 8.17
N ILE A 240 -2.38 16.90 9.41
CA ILE A 240 -3.53 17.53 10.10
C ILE A 240 -3.29 18.99 10.49
N ARG A 241 -4.38 19.77 10.56
CA ARG A 241 -4.34 21.19 10.97
C ARG A 241 -4.48 21.41 12.48
N ASN A 242 -4.40 20.36 13.28
CA ASN A 242 -4.53 20.46 14.73
C ASN A 242 -3.47 21.41 15.31
N ALA A 243 -3.94 22.38 16.10
CA ALA A 243 -3.10 23.45 16.63
C ALA A 243 -2.02 22.95 17.60
N ASP A 244 -2.20 21.76 18.18
CA ASP A 244 -1.23 21.09 19.05
C ASP A 244 -0.29 20.13 18.30
N ALA A 245 -0.46 19.96 16.98
CA ALA A 245 0.40 19.15 16.12
C ALA A 245 1.39 20.02 15.29
N LEU A 246 1.70 19.66 14.05
CA LEU A 246 2.68 20.34 13.19
C LEU A 246 2.23 21.71 12.65
N ALA A 247 0.92 22.00 12.66
CA ALA A 247 0.34 23.20 12.05
C ALA A 247 0.90 24.49 12.67
N ARG A 248 1.55 25.36 11.88
CA ARG A 248 2.22 26.57 12.37
C ARG A 248 3.08 26.32 13.61
N PHE A 249 3.96 25.32 13.50
CA PHE A 249 4.64 24.69 14.65
C PHE A 249 5.25 25.72 15.61
N ASP A 250 6.06 26.64 15.11
CA ASP A 250 6.70 27.72 15.89
C ASP A 250 5.96 29.07 15.83
N GLY A 251 4.69 29.07 15.44
CA GLY A 251 3.89 30.27 15.21
C GLY A 251 3.97 30.81 13.77
N THR A 252 4.82 30.25 12.92
CA THR A 252 4.93 30.57 11.49
C THR A 252 4.67 29.33 10.62
N PRO A 253 4.50 29.44 9.28
CA PRO A 253 4.51 28.27 8.38
C PRO A 253 5.84 27.51 8.45
N THR A 254 5.91 26.51 9.33
CA THR A 254 7.15 25.77 9.65
C THR A 254 7.30 24.52 8.78
N PHE A 255 6.27 23.67 8.74
CA PHE A 255 6.26 22.42 7.98
C PHE A 255 5.46 22.52 6.68
N GLU A 256 4.43 23.36 6.68
CA GLU A 256 3.58 23.70 5.54
C GLU A 256 4.20 24.81 4.67
N TYR A 257 3.71 24.93 3.43
CA TYR A 257 4.11 26.01 2.54
C TYR A 257 3.82 27.39 3.15
N ALA A 258 4.75 28.34 2.97
CA ALA A 258 4.54 29.73 3.39
C ALA A 258 3.38 30.42 2.64
N ASP A 259 3.17 30.03 1.38
CA ASP A 259 1.97 30.40 0.62
C ASP A 259 0.77 29.59 1.13
N ALA A 260 -0.17 30.28 1.78
CA ALA A 260 -1.36 29.68 2.36
C ALA A 260 -2.23 28.98 1.30
N HIS A 261 -2.30 29.48 0.06
CA HIS A 261 -3.07 28.85 -1.01
C HIS A 261 -2.43 27.52 -1.45
N ARG A 262 -1.09 27.45 -1.51
CA ARG A 262 -0.39 26.17 -1.75
C ARG A 262 -0.52 25.21 -0.56
N ALA A 263 -0.42 25.71 0.67
CA ALA A 263 -0.53 24.91 1.88
C ALA A 263 -1.93 24.29 2.05
N ASP A 264 -2.98 25.00 1.67
CA ASP A 264 -4.36 24.54 1.86
C ASP A 264 -4.68 23.31 1.01
N ASN A 265 -5.09 22.20 1.63
CA ASN A 265 -5.71 21.08 0.92
C ASN A 265 -7.21 21.10 1.24
N VAL A 266 -7.99 21.58 0.29
CA VAL A 266 -9.41 21.91 0.41
C VAL A 266 -10.24 20.65 0.54
N ARG A 267 -10.09 19.69 -0.37
CA ARG A 267 -10.92 18.48 -0.39
C ARG A 267 -10.76 17.63 0.86
N TRP A 268 -9.56 17.61 1.45
CA TRP A 268 -9.27 16.77 2.63
C TRP A 268 -9.29 17.54 3.95
N GLY A 269 -9.38 18.87 3.92
CA GLY A 269 -9.35 19.69 5.14
C GLY A 269 -8.01 19.61 5.90
N SER A 270 -6.91 19.36 5.19
CA SER A 270 -5.55 19.17 5.74
C SER A 270 -4.58 20.22 5.18
N TRP A 271 -3.31 20.22 5.61
CA TRP A 271 -2.28 21.08 5.01
C TRP A 271 -1.20 20.27 4.32
N ASN A 272 -0.72 20.77 3.18
CA ASN A 272 0.38 20.18 2.42
C ASN A 272 1.72 20.56 3.04
N PHE A 273 2.67 19.62 3.08
CA PHE A 273 4.05 19.91 3.45
C PHE A 273 4.74 20.80 2.44
N ASP A 274 5.63 21.68 2.91
CA ASP A 274 6.57 22.40 2.06
C ASP A 274 7.68 21.46 1.57
N LEU A 275 7.40 20.72 0.50
CA LEU A 275 8.35 19.75 -0.09
C LEU A 275 9.61 20.43 -0.65
N GLY A 276 9.62 21.75 -0.80
CA GLY A 276 10.79 22.53 -1.21
C GLY A 276 11.74 22.87 -0.06
N ARG A 277 11.28 22.78 1.19
CA ARG A 277 12.05 23.16 2.38
C ARG A 277 12.97 22.04 2.83
N ALA A 278 14.26 22.36 2.96
CA ALA A 278 15.32 21.41 3.31
C ALA A 278 15.02 20.62 4.59
N GLN A 279 14.68 21.28 5.69
CA GLN A 279 14.42 20.63 6.97
C GLN A 279 13.17 19.73 6.94
N VAL A 280 12.15 20.11 6.16
CA VAL A 280 10.96 19.28 5.93
C VAL A 280 11.32 18.04 5.11
N GLN A 281 12.20 18.17 4.12
CA GLN A 281 12.75 16.99 3.43
C GLN A 281 13.52 16.09 4.40
N SER A 282 14.41 16.63 5.25
CA SER A 282 15.11 15.82 6.26
C SER A 282 14.12 15.07 7.15
N PHE A 283 13.07 15.75 7.63
CA PHE A 283 12.01 15.14 8.44
C PHE A 283 11.29 13.98 7.71
N LEU A 284 10.77 14.22 6.51
CA LEU A 284 10.00 13.21 5.77
C LEU A 284 10.89 12.05 5.29
N LEU A 285 12.08 12.33 4.77
CA LEU A 285 13.03 11.30 4.33
C LEU A 285 13.53 10.47 5.51
N SER A 286 13.68 11.10 6.68
CA SER A 286 13.95 10.39 7.93
C SER A 286 12.80 9.47 8.33
N SER A 287 11.54 9.90 8.18
CA SER A 287 10.38 9.04 8.47
C SER A 287 10.34 7.82 7.55
N ALA A 288 10.52 8.00 6.24
CA ALA A 288 10.57 6.88 5.30
C ALA A 288 11.71 5.90 5.64
N THR A 289 12.90 6.43 5.96
CA THR A 289 14.07 5.63 6.33
C THR A 289 13.84 4.88 7.65
N PHE A 290 13.27 5.53 8.66
CA PHE A 290 12.92 4.90 9.94
C PHE A 290 12.07 3.64 9.73
N TRP A 291 10.99 3.75 8.97
CA TRP A 291 10.08 2.62 8.74
C TRP A 291 10.72 1.49 7.93
N LEU A 292 11.50 1.81 6.89
CA LEU A 292 12.17 0.82 6.05
C LEU A 292 13.35 0.14 6.75
N LYS A 293 14.17 0.92 7.47
CA LYS A 293 15.45 0.49 8.03
C LYS A 293 15.33 0.00 9.47
N GLU A 294 14.72 0.79 10.36
CA GLU A 294 14.63 0.45 11.79
C GLU A 294 13.46 -0.51 12.07
N CYS A 295 12.35 -0.34 11.35
CA CYS A 295 11.17 -1.20 11.52
C CYS A 295 11.12 -2.39 10.53
N HIS A 296 12.13 -2.53 9.67
CA HIS A 296 12.27 -3.60 8.68
C HIS A 296 11.11 -3.72 7.67
N LEU A 297 10.30 -2.67 7.43
CA LEU A 297 9.27 -2.77 6.40
C LEU A 297 9.89 -3.11 5.04
N ASP A 298 9.19 -3.96 4.28
CA ASP A 298 9.61 -4.35 2.93
C ASP A 298 9.27 -3.29 1.89
N GLY A 299 8.39 -2.35 2.23
CA GLY A 299 8.00 -1.28 1.33
C GLY A 299 7.08 -0.24 1.91
N LEU A 300 6.93 0.84 1.14
CA LEU A 300 6.01 1.92 1.39
C LEU A 300 5.12 2.11 0.16
N ARG A 301 3.80 2.23 0.40
CA ARG A 301 2.86 2.71 -0.62
C ARG A 301 2.56 4.19 -0.34
N VAL A 302 2.87 5.04 -1.30
CA VAL A 302 2.65 6.48 -1.21
C VAL A 302 1.27 6.78 -1.78
N ASP A 303 0.39 7.25 -0.91
CA ASP A 303 -0.97 7.66 -1.25
C ASP A 303 -0.98 9.03 -1.95
N ALA A 304 -1.90 9.19 -2.89
CA ALA A 304 -2.23 10.41 -3.61
C ALA A 304 -1.02 11.18 -4.16
N VAL A 305 -0.11 10.47 -4.83
CA VAL A 305 1.10 11.04 -5.45
C VAL A 305 0.76 12.19 -6.40
N SER A 306 -0.40 12.14 -7.06
CA SER A 306 -0.88 13.21 -7.94
C SER A 306 -1.03 14.56 -7.21
N ASN A 307 -1.42 14.58 -5.93
CA ASN A 307 -1.48 15.82 -5.13
C ASN A 307 -0.09 16.46 -4.94
N MET A 308 0.97 15.65 -4.94
CA MET A 308 2.34 16.14 -4.85
C MET A 308 2.93 16.51 -6.21
N LEU A 309 2.41 15.96 -7.31
CA LEU A 309 2.92 16.19 -8.66
C LEU A 309 2.35 17.43 -9.34
N TYR A 310 1.18 17.90 -8.94
CA TYR A 310 0.45 18.95 -9.64
C TYR A 310 0.07 20.10 -8.72
N MET A 311 0.27 21.32 -9.22
CA MET A 311 -0.18 22.55 -8.57
C MET A 311 -1.71 22.68 -8.63
N ASP A 312 -2.33 22.13 -9.68
CA ASP A 312 -3.74 22.31 -10.03
C ASP A 312 -4.63 21.08 -9.74
N TYR A 313 -4.22 20.23 -8.80
CA TYR A 313 -4.91 18.99 -8.48
C TYR A 313 -6.21 19.18 -7.65
N ASP A 314 -6.19 20.18 -6.77
CA ASP A 314 -7.20 20.38 -5.74
C ASP A 314 -8.22 21.46 -6.12
N ALA A 315 -9.37 21.46 -5.45
CA ALA A 315 -10.46 22.39 -5.72
C ALA A 315 -10.03 23.85 -5.51
N GLY A 316 -10.29 24.70 -6.50
CA GLY A 316 -9.90 26.12 -6.46
C GLY A 316 -8.47 26.41 -6.90
N LYS A 317 -7.72 25.38 -7.33
CA LYS A 317 -6.33 25.50 -7.82
C LYS A 317 -6.18 25.23 -9.31
N GLU A 318 -7.27 25.09 -10.06
CA GLU A 318 -7.29 24.61 -11.46
C GLU A 318 -6.42 25.48 -12.41
N HIS A 319 -6.12 26.71 -12.01
CA HIS A 319 -5.30 27.67 -12.75
C HIS A 319 -3.89 27.87 -12.19
N ASP A 320 -3.52 27.18 -11.11
CA ASP A 320 -2.20 27.31 -10.51
C ASP A 320 -1.14 26.75 -11.47
N ARG A 321 -0.03 27.49 -11.60
CA ARG A 321 1.09 27.14 -12.47
C ARG A 321 2.40 27.29 -11.72
N ASN A 322 3.39 26.51 -12.13
CA ASN A 322 4.75 26.66 -11.66
C ASN A 322 5.45 27.86 -12.31
N ARG A 323 6.66 28.15 -11.83
CA ARG A 323 7.52 29.24 -12.34
C ARG A 323 7.84 29.18 -13.84
N ASN A 324 7.64 28.03 -14.49
CA ASN A 324 7.86 27.81 -15.92
C ASN A 324 6.54 27.86 -16.73
N GLY A 325 5.40 28.14 -16.10
CA GLY A 325 4.08 28.16 -16.73
C GLY A 325 3.40 26.79 -16.88
N GLY A 326 4.03 25.70 -16.41
CA GLY A 326 3.46 24.36 -16.40
C GLY A 326 2.58 24.10 -15.18
N ARG A 327 1.86 22.98 -15.15
CA ARG A 327 1.00 22.58 -14.02
C ARG A 327 1.75 21.76 -12.96
N GLU A 328 2.97 21.33 -13.25
CA GLU A 328 3.76 20.43 -12.44
C GLU A 328 4.27 21.12 -11.17
N ASN A 329 4.15 20.48 -10.01
CA ASN A 329 4.81 20.90 -8.79
C ASN A 329 6.28 20.44 -8.81
N LEU A 330 7.19 21.35 -9.18
CA LEU A 330 8.62 21.04 -9.36
C LEU A 330 9.27 20.58 -8.05
N GLU A 331 8.88 21.16 -6.91
CA GLU A 331 9.38 20.75 -5.60
C GLU A 331 8.91 19.33 -5.25
N GLY A 332 7.65 18.99 -5.55
CA GLY A 332 7.11 17.65 -5.32
C GLY A 332 7.77 16.57 -6.18
N ILE A 333 8.02 16.86 -7.47
CA ILE A 333 8.78 15.94 -8.35
C ILE A 333 10.18 15.71 -7.81
N ALA A 334 10.90 16.78 -7.45
CA ALA A 334 12.27 16.67 -6.93
C ALA A 334 12.32 15.90 -5.60
N PHE A 335 11.33 16.11 -4.73
CA PHE A 335 11.18 15.37 -3.48
C PHE A 335 10.95 13.87 -3.74
N LEU A 336 10.02 13.48 -4.61
CA LEU A 336 9.74 12.09 -4.92
C LEU A 336 10.95 11.35 -5.52
N GLN A 337 11.69 12.02 -6.42
CA GLN A 337 12.93 11.48 -6.96
C GLN A 337 14.02 11.32 -5.89
N LYS A 338 14.05 12.21 -4.90
CA LYS A 338 14.98 12.10 -3.76
C LYS A 338 14.55 11.00 -2.81
N LEU A 339 13.27 10.91 -2.47
CA LEU A 339 12.66 9.86 -1.66
C LEU A 339 13.04 8.47 -2.18
N ASN A 340 12.78 8.19 -3.46
CA ASN A 340 13.10 6.89 -4.02
C ASN A 340 14.61 6.60 -4.00
N ARG A 341 15.47 7.59 -4.34
CA ARG A 341 16.93 7.40 -4.22
C ARG A 341 17.38 7.07 -2.80
N VAL A 342 16.81 7.75 -1.81
CA VAL A 342 17.11 7.49 -0.38
C VAL A 342 16.63 6.09 0.01
N ALA A 343 15.39 5.73 -0.30
CA ALA A 343 14.82 4.43 0.03
C ALA A 343 15.65 3.26 -0.57
N PHE A 344 15.99 3.34 -1.86
CA PHE A 344 16.82 2.33 -2.54
C PHE A 344 18.29 2.33 -2.09
N SER A 345 18.75 3.39 -1.42
CA SER A 345 20.09 3.43 -0.80
C SER A 345 20.08 2.92 0.65
N ALA A 346 18.96 3.09 1.36
CA ALA A 346 18.81 2.70 2.76
C ALA A 346 18.62 1.18 2.92
N VAL A 347 17.86 0.55 2.02
CA VAL A 347 17.57 -0.88 2.07
C VAL A 347 17.63 -1.51 0.67
N VAL A 348 17.98 -2.80 0.61
CA VAL A 348 18.04 -3.55 -0.64
C VAL A 348 16.64 -3.97 -1.09
N ASN A 349 16.33 -3.68 -2.36
CA ASN A 349 15.10 -4.09 -3.06
C ASN A 349 13.77 -3.73 -2.34
N PRO A 350 13.58 -2.50 -1.80
CA PRO A 350 12.30 -2.13 -1.21
C PRO A 350 11.18 -2.08 -2.25
N LEU A 351 9.95 -2.31 -1.84
CA LEU A 351 8.76 -2.00 -2.62
C LEU A 351 8.40 -0.53 -2.40
N MET A 352 8.63 0.30 -3.42
CA MET A 352 8.19 1.68 -3.45
C MET A 352 7.03 1.78 -4.44
N ILE A 353 5.82 1.87 -3.90
CA ILE A 353 4.56 1.80 -4.65
C ILE A 353 3.92 3.18 -4.70
N ALA A 354 3.52 3.65 -5.88
CA ALA A 354 2.79 4.89 -6.06
C ALA A 354 1.31 4.63 -6.36
N GLU A 355 0.42 5.31 -5.64
CA GLU A 355 -0.91 5.61 -6.17
C GLU A 355 -0.88 6.98 -6.84
N GLU A 356 -0.90 6.95 -8.17
CA GLU A 356 -0.86 8.13 -9.03
C GLU A 356 -2.03 7.98 -10.01
N SER A 357 -3.07 8.79 -9.82
CA SER A 357 -4.36 8.66 -10.48
C SER A 357 -4.47 9.48 -11.77
N SER A 358 -3.37 10.08 -12.23
CA SER A 358 -3.28 10.73 -13.54
C SER A 358 -2.43 9.92 -14.53
N ALA A 359 -2.13 10.55 -15.68
CA ALA A 359 -1.28 9.98 -16.73
C ALA A 359 0.17 10.47 -16.65
N TYR A 360 0.71 10.74 -15.44
CA TYR A 360 2.10 11.18 -15.31
C TYR A 360 3.03 10.07 -15.85
N PRO A 361 3.94 10.37 -16.79
CA PRO A 361 4.78 9.35 -17.41
C PRO A 361 6.01 9.02 -16.56
N GLY A 362 6.44 7.76 -16.58
CA GLY A 362 7.69 7.32 -15.95
C GLY A 362 7.63 7.29 -14.43
N VAL A 363 6.45 7.05 -13.84
CA VAL A 363 6.30 6.91 -12.39
C VAL A 363 7.20 5.80 -11.87
N THR A 364 7.25 4.67 -12.59
CA THR A 364 8.04 3.48 -12.23
C THR A 364 9.38 3.37 -12.95
N LYS A 365 9.81 4.45 -13.62
CA LYS A 365 11.11 4.51 -14.28
C LYS A 365 12.21 4.97 -13.33
N PRO A 366 13.46 4.52 -13.50
CA PRO A 366 14.59 5.02 -12.72
C PRO A 366 14.75 6.54 -12.82
N VAL A 367 15.17 7.16 -11.72
CA VAL A 367 15.38 8.62 -11.64
C VAL A 367 16.41 9.12 -12.66
N TYR A 368 17.48 8.36 -12.93
CA TYR A 368 18.49 8.73 -13.92
C TYR A 368 17.99 8.70 -15.37
N LEU A 369 16.82 8.11 -15.63
CA LEU A 369 16.12 8.15 -16.93
C LEU A 369 14.97 9.18 -16.93
N GLY A 370 14.90 10.05 -15.92
CA GLY A 370 13.85 11.07 -15.79
C GLY A 370 12.55 10.58 -15.16
N GLY A 371 12.52 9.37 -14.61
CA GLY A 371 11.36 8.87 -13.87
C GLY A 371 11.27 9.38 -12.42
N LEU A 372 10.20 8.99 -11.71
CA LEU A 372 10.04 9.30 -10.28
C LEU A 372 10.81 8.32 -9.37
N GLY A 373 11.15 7.14 -9.87
CA GLY A 373 11.95 6.14 -9.16
C GLY A 373 11.16 5.12 -8.35
N PHE A 374 9.83 5.12 -8.40
CA PHE A 374 9.04 4.02 -7.83
C PHE A 374 9.34 2.72 -8.59
N ASN A 375 9.12 1.56 -7.97
CA ASN A 375 9.19 0.29 -8.71
C ASN A 375 7.83 -0.25 -9.10
N TYR A 376 6.75 0.29 -8.53
CA TYR A 376 5.39 -0.07 -8.90
C TYR A 376 4.42 1.11 -8.84
N LYS A 377 3.39 1.07 -9.69
CA LYS A 377 2.27 2.02 -9.74
C LYS A 377 0.94 1.26 -9.68
N TRP A 378 -0.02 1.74 -8.92
CA TRP A 378 -1.40 1.25 -8.99
C TRP A 378 -2.02 1.55 -10.37
N ASN A 379 -2.60 0.54 -11.01
CA ASN A 379 -3.27 0.68 -12.30
C ASN A 379 -4.73 1.09 -12.10
N MET A 380 -4.95 2.37 -11.82
CA MET A 380 -6.27 2.94 -11.60
C MET A 380 -7.16 2.87 -12.86
N GLY A 381 -6.57 2.95 -14.05
CA GLY A 381 -7.29 2.78 -15.31
C GLY A 381 -7.89 1.39 -15.46
N TRP A 382 -7.07 0.35 -15.29
CA TRP A 382 -7.50 -1.04 -15.31
C TRP A 382 -8.55 -1.33 -14.24
N MET A 383 -8.38 -0.81 -13.03
CA MET A 383 -9.32 -1.00 -11.93
C MET A 383 -10.70 -0.44 -12.30
N ASN A 384 -10.75 0.83 -12.73
CA ASN A 384 -12.00 1.51 -13.08
C ASN A 384 -12.73 0.79 -14.23
N ASP A 385 -12.01 0.45 -15.31
CA ASP A 385 -12.61 -0.21 -16.45
C ASP A 385 -13.08 -1.63 -16.11
N THR A 386 -12.31 -2.38 -15.32
CA THR A 386 -12.69 -3.72 -14.86
C THR A 386 -13.95 -3.67 -13.99
N LEU A 387 -14.00 -2.78 -12.98
CA LEU A 387 -15.18 -2.65 -12.13
C LEU A 387 -16.40 -2.19 -12.93
N ALA A 388 -16.24 -1.23 -13.86
CA ALA A 388 -17.31 -0.77 -14.72
C ALA A 388 -17.86 -1.90 -15.60
N TYR A 389 -16.99 -2.77 -16.13
CA TYR A 389 -17.39 -3.93 -16.92
C TYR A 389 -18.18 -4.94 -16.10
N PHE A 390 -17.62 -5.41 -14.99
CA PHE A 390 -18.21 -6.50 -14.19
C PHE A 390 -19.47 -6.05 -13.42
N SER A 391 -19.63 -4.75 -13.15
CA SER A 391 -20.84 -4.19 -12.52
C SER A 391 -22.04 -4.09 -13.46
N ARG A 392 -21.84 -4.24 -14.79
CA ARG A 392 -22.91 -4.21 -15.78
C ARG A 392 -23.48 -5.60 -16.02
N ALA A 393 -24.79 -5.65 -16.26
CA ALA A 393 -25.46 -6.87 -16.71
C ALA A 393 -24.81 -7.38 -18.00
N PRO A 394 -24.70 -8.71 -18.22
CA PRO A 394 -23.93 -9.28 -19.33
C PRO A 394 -24.24 -8.69 -20.71
N GLY A 395 -25.51 -8.42 -21.04
CA GLY A 395 -25.91 -7.83 -22.32
C GLY A 395 -25.64 -6.33 -22.49
N GLN A 396 -25.08 -5.67 -21.47
CA GLN A 396 -24.73 -4.24 -21.48
C GLN A 396 -23.20 -4.01 -21.41
N ARG A 397 -22.43 -5.09 -21.51
CA ARG A 397 -20.98 -5.05 -21.34
C ARG A 397 -20.29 -4.59 -22.61
N ASP A 398 -19.27 -3.77 -22.43
CA ASP A 398 -18.37 -3.34 -23.50
C ASP A 398 -17.00 -3.98 -23.26
N VAL A 399 -16.63 -4.96 -24.09
CA VAL A 399 -15.36 -5.70 -23.96
C VAL A 399 -14.14 -4.81 -24.10
N HIS A 400 -14.27 -3.63 -24.74
CA HIS A 400 -13.20 -2.65 -24.81
C HIS A 400 -12.72 -2.19 -23.43
N LYS A 401 -13.60 -2.23 -22.41
CA LYS A 401 -13.20 -1.97 -21.02
C LYS A 401 -12.17 -2.96 -20.49
N LEU A 402 -12.22 -4.22 -20.89
CA LEU A 402 -11.19 -5.19 -20.48
C LEU A 402 -9.93 -5.06 -21.34
N THR A 403 -10.09 -4.87 -22.66
CA THR A 403 -8.96 -4.93 -23.60
C THR A 403 -8.17 -3.62 -23.74
N PHE A 404 -8.73 -2.47 -23.34
CA PHE A 404 -8.03 -1.19 -23.47
C PHE A 404 -6.74 -1.13 -22.64
N SER A 405 -6.72 -1.81 -21.49
CA SER A 405 -5.53 -1.93 -20.66
C SER A 405 -4.32 -2.55 -21.37
N PHE A 406 -4.54 -3.35 -22.43
CA PHE A 406 -3.45 -3.94 -23.23
C PHE A 406 -2.65 -2.90 -24.02
N VAL A 407 -3.22 -1.72 -24.29
CA VAL A 407 -2.57 -0.65 -25.07
C VAL A 407 -1.40 -0.04 -24.28
N TYR A 408 -1.56 0.13 -22.97
CA TYR A 408 -0.57 0.79 -22.09
C TYR A 408 0.04 -0.17 -21.05
N LEU A 409 -0.25 -1.47 -21.15
CA LEU A 409 0.13 -2.52 -20.19
C LEU A 409 1.60 -2.48 -19.75
N ARG A 410 2.48 -2.02 -20.62
CA ARG A 410 3.94 -2.03 -20.45
C ARG A 410 4.54 -0.64 -20.19
N ASP A 411 3.70 0.39 -20.09
CA ASP A 411 4.17 1.76 -19.87
C ASP A 411 4.77 1.95 -18.48
N GLU A 412 4.26 1.18 -17.51
CA GLU A 412 4.69 1.18 -16.11
C GLU A 412 4.69 -0.25 -15.54
N GLN A 413 5.33 -0.40 -14.38
CA GLN A 413 5.28 -1.60 -13.57
C GLN A 413 4.00 -1.57 -12.71
N PHE A 414 2.95 -2.25 -13.16
CA PHE A 414 1.63 -2.13 -12.51
C PHE A 414 1.38 -3.11 -11.37
N ILE A 415 0.71 -2.61 -10.33
CA ILE A 415 -0.12 -3.39 -9.40
C ILE A 415 -1.58 -3.19 -9.83
N LEU A 416 -2.39 -4.23 -9.76
CA LEU A 416 -3.81 -4.23 -10.09
C LEU A 416 -4.63 -4.20 -8.79
N PRO A 417 -5.05 -3.02 -8.31
CA PRO A 417 -5.69 -2.88 -7.01
C PRO A 417 -7.20 -3.10 -7.09
N PHE A 418 -7.71 -3.88 -6.14
CA PHE A 418 -9.07 -3.72 -5.62
C PHE A 418 -8.96 -3.30 -4.16
N SER A 419 -8.75 -2.00 -3.94
CA SER A 419 -8.41 -1.43 -2.64
C SER A 419 -9.62 -1.05 -1.79
N HIS A 420 -9.36 -0.58 -0.57
CA HIS A 420 -10.35 -0.08 0.37
C HIS A 420 -11.26 1.03 -0.20
N ASP A 421 -10.71 1.93 -1.01
CA ASP A 421 -11.42 3.05 -1.62
C ASP A 421 -12.54 2.62 -2.57
N GLU A 422 -12.50 1.39 -3.09
CA GLU A 422 -13.46 0.89 -4.05
C GLU A 422 -14.67 0.21 -3.42
N VAL A 423 -14.68 0.06 -2.09
CA VAL A 423 -15.73 -0.66 -1.34
C VAL A 423 -16.36 0.17 -0.23
N VAL A 424 -16.39 1.49 -0.40
CA VAL A 424 -16.90 2.50 0.56
C VAL A 424 -17.72 3.59 -0.14
N HIS A 425 -18.27 4.53 0.64
CA HIS A 425 -18.89 5.77 0.17
C HIS A 425 -20.00 5.58 -0.88
N GLY A 426 -20.79 4.52 -0.76
CA GLY A 426 -21.89 4.22 -1.69
C GLY A 426 -21.43 3.53 -2.99
N LYS A 427 -20.13 3.25 -3.14
CA LYS A 427 -19.60 2.51 -4.31
C LYS A 427 -19.98 1.03 -4.28
N LYS A 428 -20.53 0.51 -3.17
CA LYS A 428 -20.81 -0.91 -2.89
C LYS A 428 -19.54 -1.75 -2.71
N SER A 429 -19.67 -2.87 -1.97
CA SER A 429 -18.64 -3.93 -1.95
C SER A 429 -18.44 -4.55 -3.33
N LEU A 430 -17.32 -5.26 -3.55
CA LEU A 430 -17.12 -5.99 -4.81
C LEU A 430 -18.25 -6.99 -5.10
N MET A 431 -18.77 -7.67 -4.08
CA MET A 431 -19.89 -8.59 -4.25
C MET A 431 -21.16 -7.86 -4.68
N HIS A 432 -21.51 -6.77 -4.01
CA HIS A 432 -22.74 -6.01 -4.28
C HIS A 432 -22.67 -5.22 -5.61
N LYS A 433 -21.48 -5.01 -6.18
CA LYS A 433 -21.32 -4.53 -7.56
C LYS A 433 -21.80 -5.55 -8.60
N MET A 434 -21.71 -6.86 -8.32
CA MET A 434 -22.04 -7.89 -9.29
C MET A 434 -23.57 -7.94 -9.56
N PRO A 435 -24.01 -8.05 -10.82
CA PRO A 435 -25.42 -8.17 -11.17
C PRO A 435 -25.93 -9.61 -11.05
N GLY A 436 -27.26 -9.77 -11.03
CA GLY A 436 -27.95 -11.07 -11.04
C GLY A 436 -28.38 -11.55 -9.66
N ASP A 437 -28.90 -12.77 -9.61
CA ASP A 437 -29.16 -13.45 -8.34
C ASP A 437 -27.86 -13.80 -7.61
N ARG A 438 -28.00 -14.25 -6.36
CA ARG A 438 -26.85 -14.52 -5.49
C ARG A 438 -25.84 -15.48 -6.11
N TYR A 439 -26.26 -16.56 -6.76
CA TYR A 439 -25.31 -17.50 -7.37
C TYR A 439 -24.55 -16.83 -8.52
N ASN A 440 -25.27 -16.12 -9.39
CA ASN A 440 -24.70 -15.42 -10.52
C ASN A 440 -23.76 -14.27 -10.11
N GLN A 441 -24.01 -13.62 -8.96
CA GLN A 441 -23.09 -12.65 -8.38
C GLN A 441 -21.74 -13.30 -8.02
N PHE A 442 -21.76 -14.45 -7.34
CA PHE A 442 -20.53 -15.20 -7.03
C PHE A 442 -19.83 -15.71 -8.31
N ALA A 443 -20.57 -16.24 -9.28
CA ALA A 443 -20.00 -16.69 -10.55
C ALA A 443 -19.28 -15.54 -11.28
N ASN A 444 -19.92 -14.37 -11.34
CA ASN A 444 -19.34 -13.18 -11.94
C ASN A 444 -18.09 -12.69 -11.19
N LEU A 445 -18.12 -12.69 -9.86
CA LEU A 445 -16.96 -12.34 -9.04
C LEU A 445 -15.79 -13.32 -9.24
N ARG A 446 -16.07 -14.63 -9.35
CA ARG A 446 -15.04 -15.64 -9.67
C ARG A 446 -14.37 -15.35 -11.01
N VAL A 447 -15.14 -15.03 -12.06
CA VAL A 447 -14.59 -14.67 -13.37
C VAL A 447 -13.75 -13.40 -13.29
N MET A 448 -14.21 -12.37 -12.58
CA MET A 448 -13.45 -11.14 -12.34
C MET A 448 -12.12 -11.43 -11.63
N TYR A 449 -12.10 -12.36 -10.68
CA TYR A 449 -10.90 -12.74 -9.95
C TYR A 449 -9.92 -13.55 -10.80
N VAL A 450 -10.42 -14.44 -11.68
CA VAL A 450 -9.55 -15.08 -12.66
C VAL A 450 -8.93 -14.01 -13.57
N TRP A 451 -9.74 -13.09 -14.11
CA TRP A 451 -9.25 -11.96 -14.90
C TRP A 451 -8.16 -11.16 -14.15
N TRP A 452 -8.44 -10.72 -12.93
CA TRP A 452 -7.50 -9.98 -12.09
C TRP A 452 -6.19 -10.71 -11.87
N LEU A 453 -6.25 -12.00 -11.52
CA LEU A 453 -5.06 -12.77 -11.18
C LEU A 453 -4.22 -13.11 -12.41
N THR A 454 -4.86 -13.36 -13.56
CA THR A 454 -4.14 -13.79 -14.77
C THR A 454 -3.81 -12.65 -15.72
N HIS A 455 -4.33 -11.44 -15.51
CA HIS A 455 -3.86 -10.24 -16.21
C HIS A 455 -2.41 -9.91 -15.81
N PRO A 456 -1.56 -9.36 -16.69
CA PRO A 456 -0.20 -8.93 -16.30
C PRO A 456 -0.20 -7.79 -15.26
N GLY A 457 0.72 -7.86 -14.30
CA GLY A 457 0.86 -6.94 -13.17
C GLY A 457 0.66 -7.61 -11.82
N LYS A 458 1.16 -7.02 -10.74
CA LYS A 458 1.06 -7.57 -9.37
C LYS A 458 -0.34 -7.37 -8.80
N LYS A 459 -0.68 -8.03 -7.68
CA LYS A 459 -2.08 -8.16 -7.21
C LYS A 459 -2.26 -7.48 -5.86
N LEU A 460 -3.36 -6.75 -5.67
CA LEU A 460 -3.80 -6.25 -4.37
C LEU A 460 -5.30 -6.44 -4.18
N LEU A 461 -5.68 -6.96 -3.00
CA LEU A 461 -7.08 -7.14 -2.61
C LEU A 461 -7.31 -6.67 -1.17
N PHE A 462 -8.33 -5.84 -0.99
CA PHE A 462 -8.74 -5.37 0.34
C PHE A 462 -9.56 -6.40 1.11
N MET A 463 -9.31 -6.44 2.42
CA MET A 463 -9.94 -7.34 3.36
C MET A 463 -11.48 -7.41 3.26
N GLY A 464 -12.03 -8.62 3.43
CA GLY A 464 -13.46 -8.93 3.29
C GLY A 464 -13.90 -9.26 1.86
N SER A 465 -13.15 -8.80 0.86
CA SER A 465 -13.46 -9.08 -0.55
C SER A 465 -13.23 -10.55 -0.92
N GLU A 466 -12.28 -11.22 -0.30
CA GLU A 466 -11.86 -12.60 -0.62
C GLU A 466 -12.96 -13.64 -0.43
N TRP A 467 -13.93 -13.39 0.45
CA TRP A 467 -15.11 -14.24 0.66
C TRP A 467 -16.38 -13.63 0.09
N GLY A 468 -16.28 -12.45 -0.55
CA GLY A 468 -17.41 -11.74 -1.13
C GLY A 468 -18.34 -11.14 -0.07
N GLN A 469 -17.79 -10.44 0.93
CA GLN A 469 -18.60 -9.65 1.86
C GLN A 469 -19.55 -8.74 1.07
N PHE A 470 -20.84 -8.72 1.46
CA PHE A 470 -21.85 -7.95 0.72
C PHE A 470 -21.90 -6.49 1.13
N LEU A 471 -21.75 -6.19 2.43
CA LEU A 471 -21.76 -4.82 2.92
C LEU A 471 -20.46 -4.10 2.58
N GLU A 472 -20.57 -2.78 2.36
CA GLU A 472 -19.41 -1.89 2.28
C GLU A 472 -18.55 -2.00 3.54
N TRP A 473 -17.26 -1.71 3.39
CA TRP A 473 -16.38 -1.60 4.52
C TRP A 473 -16.79 -0.42 5.41
N ARG A 474 -16.61 -0.58 6.72
CA ARG A 474 -16.88 0.43 7.75
C ARG A 474 -15.71 0.41 8.73
N ASP A 475 -15.05 1.55 8.93
CA ASP A 475 -13.91 1.65 9.84
C ASP A 475 -14.29 1.46 11.32
N TRP A 476 -15.54 1.76 11.67
CA TRP A 476 -16.01 1.74 13.06
C TRP A 476 -16.50 0.36 13.56
N THR A 477 -16.48 -0.69 12.73
CA THR A 477 -16.82 -2.07 13.13
C THR A 477 -15.82 -3.08 12.57
N GLN A 478 -15.74 -4.27 13.15
CA GLN A 478 -15.03 -5.37 12.47
C GLN A 478 -15.72 -5.80 11.16
N LEU A 479 -15.01 -6.57 10.32
CA LEU A 479 -15.58 -7.24 9.15
C LEU A 479 -16.73 -8.20 9.51
N GLU A 480 -17.56 -8.52 8.52
CA GLU A 480 -18.72 -9.40 8.65
C GLU A 480 -18.31 -10.88 8.67
N TRP A 481 -17.49 -11.29 9.63
CA TRP A 481 -16.97 -12.67 9.76
C TRP A 481 -18.08 -13.75 9.82
N ARG A 482 -19.29 -13.37 10.22
CA ARG A 482 -20.48 -14.23 10.20
C ARG A 482 -20.86 -14.70 8.79
N ASP A 483 -20.48 -13.97 7.74
CA ASP A 483 -20.75 -14.32 6.35
C ASP A 483 -20.18 -15.69 5.99
N LEU A 484 -19.07 -16.09 6.63
CA LEU A 484 -18.44 -17.39 6.40
C LEU A 484 -19.27 -18.59 6.92
N ALA A 485 -20.34 -18.36 7.66
CA ALA A 485 -21.34 -19.40 7.95
C ALA A 485 -22.21 -19.72 6.74
N ASP A 486 -22.31 -18.82 5.76
CA ASP A 486 -22.99 -19.07 4.49
C ASP A 486 -22.12 -19.94 3.55
N PRO A 487 -22.65 -21.04 2.99
CA PRO A 487 -21.89 -21.93 2.13
C PRO A 487 -21.29 -21.27 0.87
N LEU A 488 -21.94 -20.25 0.30
CA LEU A 488 -21.44 -19.57 -0.90
C LEU A 488 -20.24 -18.68 -0.57
N ASN A 489 -20.30 -17.94 0.54
CA ASN A 489 -19.19 -17.12 1.01
C ASN A 489 -17.97 -17.98 1.41
N ALA A 490 -18.18 -19.10 2.13
CA ALA A 490 -17.12 -20.04 2.46
C ALA A 490 -16.46 -20.67 1.21
N LYS A 491 -17.28 -21.02 0.20
CA LYS A 491 -16.79 -21.50 -1.10
C LYS A 491 -16.02 -20.43 -1.85
N MET A 492 -16.45 -19.16 -1.79
CA MET A 492 -15.73 -18.05 -2.40
C MET A 492 -14.35 -17.84 -1.77
N GLN A 493 -14.26 -17.88 -0.43
CA GLN A 493 -12.96 -17.81 0.26
C GLN A 493 -12.03 -18.96 -0.15
N SER A 494 -12.59 -20.18 -0.25
CA SER A 494 -11.85 -21.36 -0.70
C SER A 494 -11.37 -21.21 -2.15
N PHE A 495 -12.22 -20.68 -3.03
CA PHE A 495 -11.87 -20.34 -4.41
C PHE A 495 -10.73 -19.33 -4.47
N THR A 496 -10.85 -18.19 -3.75
CA THR A 496 -9.81 -17.17 -3.69
C THR A 496 -8.49 -17.74 -3.17
N THR A 497 -8.55 -18.58 -2.13
CA THR A 497 -7.37 -19.29 -1.60
C THR A 497 -6.70 -20.15 -2.66
N ASN A 498 -7.46 -21.03 -3.32
CA ASN A 498 -6.94 -21.90 -4.37
C ASN A 498 -6.36 -21.11 -5.54
N LEU A 499 -7.00 -19.99 -5.90
CA LEU A 499 -6.55 -19.10 -6.94
C LEU A 499 -5.19 -18.46 -6.59
N MET A 500 -5.01 -17.95 -5.37
CA MET A 500 -3.71 -17.42 -4.91
C MET A 500 -2.60 -18.48 -4.92
N HIS A 501 -2.89 -19.69 -4.48
CA HIS A 501 -1.90 -20.79 -4.55
C HIS A 501 -1.56 -21.16 -6.00
N LEU A 502 -2.54 -21.08 -6.91
CA LEU A 502 -2.31 -21.25 -8.35
C LEU A 502 -1.39 -20.14 -8.90
N TYR A 503 -1.65 -18.87 -8.57
CA TYR A 503 -0.78 -17.75 -8.96
C TYR A 503 0.68 -18.01 -8.60
N ARG A 504 0.94 -18.45 -7.37
CA ARG A 504 2.30 -18.74 -6.90
C ARG A 504 2.92 -19.95 -7.58
N ARG A 505 2.13 -20.97 -7.90
CA ARG A 505 2.59 -22.22 -8.50
C ARG A 505 3.02 -22.08 -9.96
N TYR A 506 2.43 -21.15 -10.73
CA TYR A 506 2.68 -21.01 -12.16
C TYR A 506 3.41 -19.71 -12.49
N PRO A 507 4.75 -19.72 -12.66
CA PRO A 507 5.54 -18.51 -12.87
C PRO A 507 5.18 -17.70 -14.12
N ALA A 508 4.61 -18.34 -15.14
CA ALA A 508 4.08 -17.65 -16.32
C ALA A 508 3.03 -16.56 -15.98
N LEU A 509 2.37 -16.65 -14.81
CA LEU A 509 1.38 -15.65 -14.37
C LEU A 509 1.99 -14.38 -13.77
N TRP A 510 3.30 -14.35 -13.48
CA TRP A 510 3.93 -13.22 -12.80
C TRP A 510 5.35 -12.87 -13.21
N ARG A 511 6.12 -13.77 -13.84
CA ARG A 511 7.47 -13.44 -14.33
C ARG A 511 7.42 -12.55 -15.57
N GLY A 512 6.56 -12.92 -16.53
CA GLY A 512 6.39 -12.18 -17.78
C GLY A 512 5.45 -10.98 -17.67
N ASP A 513 5.25 -10.40 -16.48
CA ASP A 513 4.32 -9.27 -16.30
C ASP A 513 4.72 -8.04 -17.12
N HIS A 514 6.03 -7.89 -17.37
CA HIS A 514 6.61 -6.72 -18.04
C HIS A 514 7.37 -7.09 -19.32
N ASP A 515 7.36 -8.36 -19.70
CA ASP A 515 8.00 -8.86 -20.91
C ASP A 515 7.06 -8.72 -22.10
N GLU A 516 7.59 -8.27 -23.25
CA GLU A 516 6.82 -8.15 -24.49
C GLU A 516 6.14 -9.46 -24.92
N THR A 517 6.79 -10.59 -24.65
CA THR A 517 6.27 -11.93 -25.01
C THR A 517 5.55 -12.62 -23.86
N GLY A 518 5.39 -11.94 -22.72
CA GLY A 518 4.81 -12.51 -21.50
C GLY A 518 3.30 -12.74 -21.54
N MET A 519 2.63 -12.16 -22.54
CA MET A 519 1.24 -12.42 -22.85
C MET A 519 0.99 -12.41 -24.36
N LEU A 520 0.18 -13.36 -24.83
CA LEU A 520 -0.36 -13.38 -26.19
C LEU A 520 -1.89 -13.42 -26.13
N VAL A 521 -2.54 -12.34 -26.55
CA VAL A 521 -4.02 -12.32 -26.70
C VAL A 521 -4.40 -13.16 -27.92
N THR A 522 -5.28 -14.14 -27.71
CA THR A 522 -5.71 -15.09 -28.76
C THR A 522 -7.15 -14.86 -29.19
N ILE A 523 -7.99 -14.33 -28.31
CA ILE A 523 -9.33 -13.82 -28.63
C ILE A 523 -9.50 -12.54 -27.82
N GLY A 524 -9.61 -11.39 -28.49
CA GLY A 524 -9.67 -10.06 -27.85
C GLY A 524 -10.78 -9.14 -28.36
N ASP A 525 -11.40 -9.49 -29.49
CA ASP A 525 -12.43 -8.73 -30.20
C ASP A 525 -13.84 -9.35 -30.05
N ASN A 526 -13.95 -10.49 -29.37
CA ASN A 526 -15.23 -11.15 -29.13
C ASN A 526 -15.91 -10.55 -27.88
N PRO A 527 -17.16 -10.07 -27.98
CA PRO A 527 -17.85 -9.45 -26.85
C PRO A 527 -18.21 -10.43 -25.73
N ASP A 528 -18.33 -11.71 -26.06
CA ASP A 528 -18.81 -12.75 -25.15
C ASP A 528 -17.69 -13.54 -24.48
N ALA A 529 -16.47 -13.50 -25.03
CA ALA A 529 -15.37 -14.32 -24.55
C ALA A 529 -14.02 -13.65 -24.76
N LEU A 530 -13.11 -13.86 -23.80
CA LEU A 530 -11.73 -13.39 -23.86
C LEU A 530 -10.79 -14.57 -23.67
N SER A 531 -9.75 -14.67 -24.50
CA SER A 531 -8.74 -15.72 -24.38
C SER A 531 -7.34 -15.18 -24.60
N TYR A 532 -6.40 -15.62 -23.79
CA TYR A 532 -5.00 -15.22 -23.90
C TYR A 532 -4.09 -16.26 -23.23
N ILE A 533 -2.80 -16.19 -23.56
CA ILE A 533 -1.78 -17.12 -23.07
C ILE A 533 -0.76 -16.32 -22.29
N ARG A 534 -0.60 -16.65 -21.00
CA ARG A 534 0.46 -16.12 -20.14
C ARG A 534 1.71 -16.99 -20.28
N ARG A 535 2.88 -16.37 -20.43
CA ARG A 535 4.14 -17.05 -20.75
C ARG A 535 5.30 -16.41 -20.01
N SER A 536 6.36 -17.19 -19.81
CA SER A 536 7.68 -16.70 -19.41
C SER A 536 8.72 -17.70 -19.93
N PRO A 537 9.93 -17.26 -20.32
CA PRO A 537 10.98 -18.18 -20.80
C PRO A 537 11.24 -19.33 -19.83
N GLY A 538 11.24 -20.56 -20.34
CA GLY A 538 11.49 -21.79 -19.56
C GLY A 538 10.32 -22.27 -18.69
N GLU A 539 9.17 -21.59 -18.71
CA GLU A 539 8.02 -21.90 -17.87
C GLU A 539 6.84 -22.45 -18.69
N LEU A 540 6.03 -23.30 -18.07
CA LEU A 540 4.81 -23.80 -18.70
C LEU A 540 3.83 -22.64 -18.95
N PRO A 541 3.32 -22.46 -20.19
CA PRO A 541 2.36 -21.42 -20.48
C PRO A 541 1.01 -21.73 -19.82
N VAL A 542 0.28 -20.68 -19.42
CA VAL A 542 -1.09 -20.79 -18.92
C VAL A 542 -2.05 -20.17 -19.94
N ILE A 543 -2.93 -20.99 -20.48
CA ILE A 543 -4.01 -20.57 -21.36
C ILE A 543 -5.20 -20.18 -20.49
N VAL A 544 -5.66 -18.94 -20.66
CA VAL A 544 -6.78 -18.34 -19.93
C VAL A 544 -7.94 -18.19 -20.89
N VAL A 545 -9.11 -18.69 -20.51
CA VAL A 545 -10.34 -18.56 -21.31
C VAL A 545 -11.47 -18.11 -20.40
N LEU A 546 -12.07 -16.96 -20.70
CA LEU A 546 -13.16 -16.36 -19.95
C LEU A 546 -14.43 -16.37 -20.80
N ASN A 547 -15.53 -16.86 -20.24
CA ASN A 547 -16.87 -16.65 -20.76
C ASN A 547 -17.52 -15.49 -20.00
N LEU A 548 -17.86 -14.44 -20.72
CA LEU A 548 -18.33 -13.19 -20.16
C LEU A 548 -19.86 -13.05 -20.23
N VAL A 549 -20.54 -14.09 -20.74
CA VAL A 549 -22.01 -14.19 -20.84
C VAL A 549 -22.55 -15.40 -20.08
N THR A 550 -23.84 -15.38 -19.77
CA THR A 550 -24.54 -16.41 -18.98
C THR A 550 -24.93 -17.65 -19.78
N LYS A 551 -24.41 -17.80 -21.01
CA LYS A 551 -24.70 -18.96 -21.87
C LYS A 551 -23.45 -19.83 -22.00
N GLN A 552 -23.59 -21.12 -21.69
CA GLN A 552 -22.57 -22.13 -21.92
C GLN A 552 -22.35 -22.34 -23.42
N ARG A 553 -21.12 -22.72 -23.79
CA ARG A 553 -20.76 -23.10 -25.15
C ARG A 553 -20.09 -24.47 -25.12
N ASP A 554 -20.73 -25.46 -25.73
CA ASP A 554 -20.26 -26.85 -25.68
C ASP A 554 -19.09 -27.14 -26.63
N HIS A 555 -18.99 -26.35 -27.70
CA HIS A 555 -17.94 -26.45 -28.71
C HIS A 555 -17.25 -25.10 -28.89
N PHE A 556 -16.46 -24.68 -27.90
CA PHE A 556 -15.71 -23.43 -27.97
C PHE A 556 -14.26 -23.70 -28.37
N ARG A 557 -13.84 -23.11 -29.49
CA ARG A 557 -12.48 -23.27 -30.01
C ARG A 557 -11.49 -22.33 -29.31
N VAL A 558 -10.48 -22.91 -28.66
CA VAL A 558 -9.43 -22.16 -27.95
C VAL A 558 -8.10 -22.35 -28.68
N PRO A 559 -7.48 -21.27 -29.21
CA PRO A 559 -6.14 -21.33 -29.80
C PRO A 559 -5.07 -21.71 -28.76
N VAL A 560 -4.15 -22.61 -29.11
CA VAL A 560 -3.07 -23.08 -28.21
C VAL A 560 -1.71 -23.13 -28.93
N PRO A 561 -0.58 -23.02 -28.21
CA PRO A 561 0.73 -22.83 -28.85
C PRO A 561 1.22 -24.00 -29.68
N HIS A 562 0.81 -25.23 -29.35
CA HIS A 562 1.26 -26.46 -30.00
C HIS A 562 0.28 -27.61 -29.79
N GLY A 563 0.37 -28.64 -30.61
CA GLY A 563 -0.36 -29.91 -30.45
C GLY A 563 -0.01 -30.64 -29.14
N GLY A 564 -0.80 -31.65 -28.79
CA GLY A 564 -0.58 -32.51 -27.62
C GLY A 564 -1.68 -32.46 -26.58
N HIS A 565 -1.38 -32.95 -25.38
CA HIS A 565 -2.33 -33.06 -24.27
C HIS A 565 -2.29 -31.81 -23.39
N TYR A 566 -3.47 -31.41 -22.91
CA TYR A 566 -3.66 -30.23 -22.08
C TYR A 566 -4.52 -30.57 -20.87
N ARG A 567 -4.15 -30.02 -19.71
CA ARG A 567 -4.88 -30.22 -18.46
C ARG A 567 -5.52 -28.93 -17.98
N VAL A 568 -6.78 -29.02 -17.57
CA VAL A 568 -7.52 -27.96 -16.90
C VAL A 568 -7.05 -27.87 -15.44
N ILE A 569 -6.43 -26.76 -15.08
CA ILE A 569 -5.93 -26.48 -13.72
C ILE A 569 -6.94 -25.68 -12.89
N LEU A 570 -7.88 -25.00 -13.55
CA LEU A 570 -9.04 -24.35 -12.91
C LEU A 570 -10.24 -24.40 -13.85
N ASN A 571 -11.40 -24.76 -13.32
CA ASN A 571 -12.71 -24.52 -13.91
C ASN A 571 -13.58 -23.89 -12.82
N THR A 572 -14.04 -22.66 -13.02
CA THR A 572 -14.81 -21.92 -12.00
C THR A 572 -16.18 -22.51 -11.71
N GLU A 573 -16.71 -23.37 -12.59
CA GLU A 573 -17.96 -24.08 -12.39
C GLU A 573 -17.79 -25.43 -11.69
N ALA A 574 -16.55 -25.89 -11.44
CA ALA A 574 -16.31 -27.04 -10.58
C ALA A 574 -16.88 -26.80 -9.18
N ILE A 575 -17.50 -27.81 -8.56
CA ILE A 575 -18.06 -27.68 -7.21
C ILE A 575 -17.00 -27.24 -6.17
N ALA A 576 -15.75 -27.68 -6.34
CA ALA A 576 -14.61 -27.30 -5.50
C ALA A 576 -14.17 -25.84 -5.68
N ALA A 577 -14.54 -25.21 -6.81
CA ALA A 577 -14.29 -23.80 -7.10
C ALA A 577 -15.51 -22.90 -6.78
N GLY A 578 -16.58 -23.46 -6.21
CA GLY A 578 -17.79 -22.72 -5.85
C GLY A 578 -18.91 -22.75 -6.89
N GLY A 579 -18.71 -23.48 -8.00
CA GLY A 579 -19.75 -23.72 -9.00
C GLY A 579 -20.66 -24.91 -8.69
N THR A 580 -21.30 -25.43 -9.74
CA THR A 580 -22.32 -26.50 -9.64
C THR A 580 -21.94 -27.81 -10.31
N TRP A 581 -20.90 -27.86 -11.12
CA TRP A 581 -20.53 -29.05 -11.89
C TRP A 581 -19.89 -30.11 -11.00
N THR A 582 -20.47 -31.30 -11.01
CA THR A 582 -19.95 -32.50 -10.34
C THR A 582 -18.97 -33.29 -11.22
N HIS A 583 -19.11 -33.16 -12.55
CA HIS A 583 -18.24 -33.79 -13.54
C HIS A 583 -17.67 -32.69 -14.43
N VAL A 584 -16.35 -32.48 -14.33
CA VAL A 584 -15.62 -31.47 -15.10
C VAL A 584 -14.65 -32.16 -16.05
N PRO A 585 -14.63 -31.84 -17.35
CA PRO A 585 -13.54 -32.28 -18.23
C PRO A 585 -12.21 -31.78 -17.68
N ARG A 586 -11.25 -32.69 -17.49
CA ARG A 586 -9.93 -32.37 -16.91
C ARG A 586 -8.81 -32.34 -17.94
N HIS A 587 -8.97 -33.05 -19.04
CA HIS A 587 -7.98 -33.16 -20.10
C HIS A 587 -8.63 -32.87 -21.45
N TYR A 588 -7.87 -32.21 -22.31
CA TYR A 588 -8.22 -31.96 -23.70
C TYR A 588 -7.02 -32.34 -24.58
N VAL A 589 -7.29 -32.72 -25.82
CA VAL A 589 -6.26 -33.00 -26.83
C VAL A 589 -6.35 -31.92 -27.89
N ALA A 590 -5.24 -31.25 -28.16
CA ALA A 590 -5.16 -30.27 -29.22
C ALA A 590 -5.21 -30.95 -30.58
N THR A 591 -5.93 -30.33 -31.50
CA THR A 591 -6.05 -30.76 -32.89
C THR A 591 -5.37 -29.75 -33.79
N ALA A 592 -4.79 -30.22 -34.90
CA ALA A 592 -4.16 -29.40 -35.95
C ALA A 592 -5.21 -28.64 -36.78
N VAL A 593 -6.03 -27.85 -36.09
CA VAL A 593 -7.04 -26.97 -36.64
C VAL A 593 -6.64 -25.54 -36.26
N PRO A 594 -6.09 -24.76 -37.20
CA PRO A 594 -5.63 -23.40 -36.93
C PRO A 594 -6.76 -22.49 -36.42
N ALA A 595 -6.43 -21.63 -35.46
CA ALA A 595 -7.35 -20.64 -34.91
C ALA A 595 -6.58 -19.40 -34.43
N ASN A 596 -7.04 -18.20 -34.81
CA ASN A 596 -6.52 -16.89 -34.39
C ASN A 596 -4.99 -16.80 -34.29
N GLY A 597 -4.30 -17.22 -35.35
CA GLY A 597 -2.84 -17.13 -35.46
C GLY A 597 -2.06 -18.23 -34.72
N GLN A 598 -2.71 -19.25 -34.16
CA GLN A 598 -2.05 -20.47 -33.68
C GLN A 598 -2.34 -21.66 -34.60
N ALA A 599 -1.41 -22.60 -34.69
CA ALA A 599 -1.51 -23.77 -35.58
C ALA A 599 -2.49 -24.84 -35.06
N ASP A 600 -2.65 -24.91 -33.74
CA ASP A 600 -3.46 -25.91 -33.05
C ASP A 600 -4.55 -25.25 -32.18
N SER A 601 -5.61 -26.00 -31.90
CA SER A 601 -6.68 -25.56 -31.00
C SER A 601 -7.31 -26.70 -30.19
N LEU A 602 -7.92 -26.32 -29.07
CA LEU A 602 -8.77 -27.18 -28.24
C LEU A 602 -10.24 -26.91 -28.56
N ASP A 603 -11.07 -27.95 -28.51
CA ASP A 603 -12.53 -27.83 -28.45
C ASP A 603 -12.97 -28.07 -26.99
N VAL A 604 -13.46 -27.02 -26.32
CA VAL A 604 -13.77 -27.07 -24.89
C VAL A 604 -15.23 -26.76 -24.63
N ILE A 605 -15.75 -27.34 -23.54
CA ILE A 605 -16.99 -26.86 -22.93
C ILE A 605 -16.63 -25.63 -22.10
N LEU A 606 -17.01 -24.46 -22.61
CA LEU A 606 -16.81 -23.17 -21.94
C LEU A 606 -18.03 -22.86 -21.04
N PRO A 607 -17.89 -22.89 -19.70
CA PRO A 607 -19.01 -22.76 -18.78
C PRO A 607 -19.69 -21.38 -18.87
N ALA A 608 -21.00 -21.31 -18.62
CA ALA A 608 -21.72 -20.03 -18.50
C ALA A 608 -21.13 -19.16 -17.39
N MET A 609 -20.84 -17.88 -17.68
CA MET A 609 -20.22 -16.94 -16.73
C MET A 609 -19.09 -17.59 -15.93
N GLY A 610 -18.16 -18.23 -16.66
CA GLY A 610 -17.11 -19.04 -16.07
C GLY A 610 -15.77 -18.84 -16.75
N ALA A 611 -14.72 -19.39 -16.14
CA ALA A 611 -13.37 -19.32 -16.64
C ALA A 611 -12.67 -20.68 -16.56
N LEU A 612 -11.79 -20.92 -17.53
CA LEU A 612 -10.88 -22.05 -17.60
C LEU A 612 -9.44 -21.55 -17.56
N LEU A 613 -8.61 -22.21 -16.75
CA LEU A 613 -7.15 -22.12 -16.84
C LEU A 613 -6.63 -23.49 -17.26
N ILE A 614 -5.84 -23.51 -18.33
CA ILE A 614 -5.39 -24.74 -18.99
C ILE A 614 -3.87 -24.65 -19.17
N VAL A 615 -3.16 -25.76 -18.97
CA VAL A 615 -1.71 -25.86 -19.22
C VAL A 615 -1.41 -27.07 -20.10
N PRO A 616 -0.36 -27.03 -20.93
CA PRO A 616 0.13 -28.22 -21.62
C PRO A 616 0.57 -29.28 -20.60
N GLU A 617 0.36 -30.55 -20.93
CA GLU A 617 0.99 -31.66 -20.23
C GLU A 617 2.36 -31.93 -20.84
N PRO A 618 3.39 -32.24 -20.04
CA PRO A 618 4.65 -32.73 -20.58
C PRO A 618 4.38 -33.94 -21.47
N ALA A 619 5.06 -34.03 -22.62
CA ALA A 619 5.05 -35.27 -23.39
C ALA A 619 5.56 -36.40 -22.47
N GLU A 620 4.81 -37.50 -22.38
CA GLU A 620 5.34 -38.72 -21.75
C GLU A 620 6.60 -39.11 -22.53
N GLY A 621 7.75 -39.04 -21.87
CA GLY A 621 9.07 -39.35 -22.44
C GLY A 621 9.33 -40.84 -22.52
#